data_AF-C5L6L8-F1
#
_entry.id   AF-C5L6L8-F1
#
_cell.length_a   1.000
_cell.length_b   1.000
_cell.length_c   1.000
_cell.angle_alpha   90.00
_cell.angle_beta   90.00
_cell.angle_gamma   90.00
#
_symmetry.space_group_name_H-M   'P 1'
#
loop_
_entity.id
_entity.type
_entity.pdbx_description
1 polymer ?
#
loop_
_entity_poly.entity_id
_entity_poly.type
_entity_poly.pdbx_seq_one_letter_code
_entity_poly.pdbx_strand_id
1 'polypeptide(L)' 'DDAGFIAAQAPLQSTAEDFWSMIVHNSCEVIFVLCQLREDGRNKCVQYWPSPMGASNIVA' A
#
# COMPACT_ATOMS: atom_id res chain seq x y z
N ASP A 1 -15.95 19.42 8.38
CA ASP A 1 -14.71 18.61 8.38
C ASP A 1 -14.59 17.90 7.05
N ASP A 2 -13.77 18.44 6.15
CA ASP A 2 -13.47 17.79 4.86
C ASP A 2 -12.44 16.69 5.10
N ALA A 3 -12.90 15.45 5.24
CA ALA A 3 -12.02 14.30 5.21
C ALA A 3 -11.46 14.14 3.78
N GLY A 4 -10.17 14.44 3.61
CA GLY A 4 -9.48 14.34 2.32
C GLY A 4 -8.99 12.93 2.03
N PHE A 5 -9.12 12.48 0.79
CA PHE A 5 -8.56 11.23 0.30
C PHE A 5 -7.40 11.48 -0.65
N ILE A 6 -6.37 10.64 -0.57
CA ILE A 6 -5.29 10.60 -1.57
C ILE A 6 -5.50 9.33 -2.40
N ALA A 7 -5.83 9.51 -3.68
CA ALA A 7 -5.86 8.41 -4.65
C ALA A 7 -4.48 8.31 -5.32
N ALA A 8 -3.90 7.11 -5.33
CA ALA A 8 -2.60 6.83 -5.93
C ALA A 8 -2.62 5.49 -6.67
N GLN A 9 -1.65 5.29 -7.56
CA GLN A 9 -1.42 3.97 -8.16
C GLN A 9 -0.89 2.98 -7.12
N ALA A 10 -1.06 1.68 -7.40
CA ALA A 10 -0.38 0.63 -6.64
C ALA A 10 1.15 0.82 -6.71
N PRO A 11 1.88 0.68 -5.59
CA PRO A 11 3.32 0.85 -5.59
C PRO A 11 4.02 -0.10 -6.56
N LEU A 12 5.04 0.42 -7.24
CA LEU A 12 6.01 -0.36 -8.00
C LEU A 12 7.17 -0.73 -7.08
N GLN A 13 7.97 -1.73 -7.48
CA GLN A 13 9.16 -2.13 -6.73
C GLN A 13 10.11 -0.95 -6.49
N SER A 14 10.25 -0.07 -7.48
CA SER A 14 11.14 1.10 -7.44
C SER A 14 10.57 2.29 -6.66
N THR A 15 9.27 2.27 -6.28
CA THR A 15 8.59 3.42 -5.65
C THR A 15 7.93 3.06 -4.31
N ALA A 16 8.22 1.88 -3.77
CA ALA A 16 7.62 1.43 -2.50
C ALA A 16 8.07 2.31 -1.31
N GLU A 17 9.32 2.77 -1.32
CA GLU A 17 9.86 3.69 -0.31
C GLU A 17 9.24 5.09 -0.43
N ASP A 18 9.09 5.60 -1.66
CA ASP A 18 8.43 6.87 -1.92
C ASP A 18 6.96 6.84 -1.47
N PHE A 19 6.28 5.71 -1.68
CA PHE A 19 4.90 5.51 -1.23
C PHE A 19 4.77 5.60 0.30
N TRP A 20 5.68 4.97 1.05
CA TRP A 20 5.72 5.11 2.50
C TRP A 20 6.05 6.54 2.95
N SER A 21 6.96 7.21 2.24
CA SER A 21 7.30 8.62 2.51
C SER A 21 6.07 9.52 2.32
N MET A 22 5.26 9.28 1.28
CA MET A 22 4.00 9.98 1.05
C MET A 22 3.00 9.76 2.21
N ILE A 23 2.85 8.52 2.68
CA ILE A 23 1.96 8.16 3.79
C ILE A 23 2.34 8.91 5.06
N VAL A 24 3.62 8.85 5.45
CA VAL A 24 4.12 9.50 6.67
C VAL A 24 4.01 11.02 6.56
N HIS A 25 4.39 11.59 5.42
CA HIS A 25 4.34 13.03 5.19
C HIS A 25 2.91 13.60 5.31
N ASN A 26 1.92 12.88 4.79
CA ASN A 26 0.52 13.30 4.84
C ASN A 26 -0.21 12.80 6.09
N SER A 27 0.49 12.14 7.03
CA SER A 27 -0.11 11.57 8.24
C SER A 27 -1.30 10.65 7.95
N CYS A 28 -1.21 9.84 6.88
CA CYS A 28 -2.28 8.91 6.53
C CYS A 28 -2.39 7.80 7.58
N GLU A 29 -3.55 7.69 8.22
CA GLU A 29 -3.81 6.66 9.25
C GLU A 29 -4.25 5.32 8.66
N VAL A 30 -4.90 5.35 7.50
CA VAL A 30 -5.50 4.17 6.85
C VAL A 30 -5.11 4.13 5.39
N ILE A 31 -4.74 2.93 4.91
CA ILE A 31 -4.43 2.66 3.50
C ILE A 31 -5.43 1.62 3.00
N PHE A 32 -6.17 1.93 1.94
CA PHE A 32 -7.03 0.98 1.25
C PHE A 32 -6.34 0.47 -0.01
N VAL A 33 -6.13 -0.84 -0.11
CA VAL A 33 -5.61 -1.47 -1.33
C VAL A 33 -6.80 -2.07 -2.09
N LEU A 34 -7.03 -1.59 -3.32
CA LEU A 34 -8.20 -1.95 -4.12
C LEU A 34 -7.92 -3.06 -5.15
N CYS A 35 -6.73 -3.68 -5.10
CA CYS A 35 -6.32 -4.74 -6.02
C CYS A 35 -5.50 -5.81 -5.28
N GLN A 36 -5.42 -7.00 -5.86
CA GLN A 36 -4.49 -8.02 -5.37
C GLN A 36 -3.07 -7.74 -5.86
N LEU A 37 -2.06 -8.42 -5.30
CA LEU A 37 -0.69 -8.36 -5.85
C LEU A 37 -0.65 -8.83 -7.32
N ARG A 38 -1.49 -9.80 -7.67
CA ARG A 38 -1.60 -10.37 -9.02
C ARG A 38 -3.05 -10.65 -9.38
N GLU A 39 -3.46 -10.24 -10.58
CA GLU A 39 -4.81 -10.44 -11.13
C GLU A 39 -4.69 -10.86 -12.59
N ASP A 40 -5.48 -11.84 -13.03
CA ASP A 40 -5.46 -12.35 -14.41
C ASP A 40 -4.06 -12.67 -14.95
N GLY A 41 -3.21 -13.23 -14.08
CA GLY A 41 -1.82 -13.57 -14.40
C GLY A 41 -0.86 -12.38 -14.48
N ARG A 42 -1.30 -11.14 -14.25
CA ARG A 42 -0.50 -9.91 -14.32
C ARG A 42 -0.24 -9.34 -12.93
N ASN A 43 0.98 -8.87 -12.69
CA ASN A 43 1.30 -8.16 -11.44
C ASN A 43 0.63 -6.78 -11.44
N LYS A 44 -0.03 -6.44 -10.34
CA LYS A 44 -0.75 -5.18 -10.15
C LYS A 44 -0.13 -4.31 -9.05
N CYS A 45 0.38 -4.94 -8.01
CA CYS A 45 0.99 -4.28 -6.86
C CYS A 45 2.19 -5.08 -6.36
N VAL A 46 3.18 -4.41 -5.77
CA VAL A 46 4.21 -5.07 -4.97
C VAL A 46 3.79 -5.13 -3.51
N GLN A 47 4.26 -6.13 -2.77
CA GLN A 47 4.07 -6.17 -1.33
C GLN A 47 5.02 -5.14 -0.70
N TYR A 48 4.47 -4.04 -0.18
CA TYR A 48 5.23 -2.97 0.47
C TYR A 48 5.09 -2.98 2.00
N TRP A 49 4.31 -3.91 2.55
CA TRP A 49 4.13 -4.13 3.98
C TRP A 49 4.81 -5.43 4.45
N PRO A 50 5.07 -5.59 5.76
CA PRO A 50 5.70 -6.79 6.30
C PRO A 50 4.96 -8.09 5.93
N SER A 51 5.70 -9.14 5.57
CA SER A 51 5.14 -10.46 5.30
C SER A 51 4.79 -11.18 6.62
N PRO A 52 3.72 -11.99 6.67
CA PRO A 52 3.29 -12.71 7.88
C PRO A 52 4.33 -13.68 8.48
N MET A 53 5.45 -13.97 7.82
CA MET A 53 6.56 -14.76 8.38
C MET A 53 7.37 -14.01 9.47
N GLY A 54 6.70 -13.19 10.30
CA GLY A 54 7.32 -12.42 11.38
C GLY A 54 6.40 -11.43 12.11
N ALA A 55 5.19 -11.17 11.62
CA ALA A 55 4.22 -10.30 12.27
C ALA A 55 2.86 -11.01 12.39
N SER A 56 2.51 -11.43 13.61
CA SER A 56 1.15 -11.83 13.95
C SER A 56 0.25 -10.62 13.74
N ASN A 57 -0.73 -10.76 12.83
CA ASN A 57 -1.89 -9.87 12.64
C ASN A 57 -1.69 -8.62 11.74
N ILE A 58 -1.22 -8.80 10.51
CA ILE A 58 -1.61 -7.90 9.42
C ILE A 58 -2.56 -8.66 8.50
N VAL A 59 -3.86 -8.35 8.61
CA VAL A 59 -4.86 -8.67 7.58
C VAL A 59 -4.85 -7.49 6.62
N ALA A 60 -4.44 -7.76 5.37
CA ALA A 60 -4.71 -6.88 4.24
C ALA A 60 -6.14 -7.15 3.72
#